data_AF-A0AAD5LVE0-F1
#
_entry.id   AF-A0AAD5LVE0-F1
#
_cell.length_a   1.000
_cell.length_b   1.000
_cell.length_c   1.000
_cell.angle_alpha   90.00
_cell.angle_beta   90.00
_cell.angle_gamma   90.00
#
_symmetry.space_group_name_H-M   'P 1'
#
loop_
_entity.id
_entity.type
_entity.pdbx_description
1 polymer ?
#
loop_
_entity_poly.entity_id
_entity_poly.type
_entity_poly.pdbx_seq_one_letter_code
_entity_poly.pdbx_strand_id
1 'polypeptide(L)' 'MSSPAVQNAQHAGWIYKQGSLVKNWKRRFMVLRGKQLTYYDTDKLTPRVKEKGSFQVITVELSASTIKWIMTV' A
#
# COMPACT_ATOMS: atom_id res chain seq x y z
N MET A 1 -22.09 8.42 -16.28
CA MET A 1 -21.79 9.22 -15.06
C MET A 1 -21.06 8.33 -14.07
N SER A 2 -19.71 8.36 -14.07
CA SER A 2 -18.88 7.56 -13.16
C SER A 2 -18.53 8.35 -11.91
N SER A 3 -18.72 7.76 -10.73
CA SER A 3 -18.46 8.39 -9.43
C SER A 3 -17.04 8.98 -9.32
N PRO A 4 -16.87 10.24 -8.84
CA PRO A 4 -15.57 10.92 -8.75
C PRO A 4 -14.56 10.23 -7.82
N ALA A 5 -15.01 9.30 -6.97
CA ALA A 5 -14.12 8.52 -6.11
C ALA A 5 -13.28 7.48 -6.87
N VAL A 6 -13.68 7.06 -8.08
CA VAL A 6 -13.01 5.98 -8.82
C VAL A 6 -11.87 6.47 -9.72
N GLN A 7 -11.86 7.75 -10.13
CA GLN A 7 -10.97 8.20 -11.20
C GLN A 7 -9.50 8.45 -10.83
N ASN A 8 -9.11 8.48 -9.54
CA ASN A 8 -7.78 8.96 -9.14
C ASN A 8 -6.89 7.95 -8.43
N ALA A 9 -7.14 6.64 -8.52
CA ALA A 9 -6.12 5.65 -8.13
C ALA A 9 -5.08 5.56 -9.25
N GLN A 10 -3.98 6.29 -9.11
CA GLN A 10 -2.93 6.31 -10.13
C GLN A 10 -2.23 4.95 -10.21
N HIS A 11 -2.05 4.29 -9.06
CA HIS A 11 -1.43 2.97 -8.97
C HIS A 11 -2.05 2.14 -7.85
N ALA A 12 -2.16 0.83 -8.06
CA ALA A 12 -2.57 -0.10 -7.03
C ALA A 12 -1.89 -1.47 -7.22
N GLY A 13 -1.69 -2.20 -6.13
CA GLY A 13 -1.07 -3.51 -6.19
C GLY A 13 -0.85 -4.18 -4.84
N TRP A 14 -0.58 -5.47 -4.86
CA TRP A 14 -0.27 -6.26 -3.68
C TRP A 14 1.19 -6.06 -3.27
N ILE A 15 1.42 -5.65 -2.03
CA ILE A 15 2.76 -5.45 -1.45
C ILE A 15 2.83 -6.16 -0.09
N TYR A 16 3.98 -6.76 0.21
CA TYR A 16 4.31 -7.19 1.56
C TYR A 16 4.90 -6.01 2.33
N LYS A 17 4.27 -5.63 3.43
CA LYS A 17 4.78 -4.59 4.34
C LYS A 17 5.10 -5.19 5.70
N GLN A 18 6.15 -4.70 6.34
CA GLN A 18 6.42 -5.02 7.73
C GLN A 18 5.53 -4.18 8.66
N GLY A 19 5.09 -4.76 9.78
CA GLY A 19 4.42 -4.01 10.85
C GLY A 19 5.40 -3.08 11.57
N SER A 20 4.91 -1.90 11.99
CA SER A 20 5.73 -0.92 12.73
C SER A 20 5.99 -1.38 14.16
N LEU A 21 4.93 -1.83 14.86
CA LEU A 21 4.98 -2.33 16.24
C LEU A 21 5.44 -3.79 16.30
N VAL A 22 4.66 -4.70 15.73
CA VAL A 22 5.02 -6.12 15.61
C VAL A 22 5.66 -6.33 14.23
N LYS A 23 6.92 -6.75 14.21
CA LYS A 23 7.78 -6.83 13.02
C LYS A 23 7.44 -7.95 12.01
N ASN A 24 6.17 -8.33 11.92
CA ASN A 24 5.67 -9.34 10.98
C ASN A 24 5.39 -8.73 9.61
N TRP A 25 5.65 -9.50 8.56
CA TRP A 25 5.29 -9.15 7.19
C TRP A 25 3.83 -9.49 6.90
N LYS A 26 3.10 -8.56 6.32
CA LYS A 26 1.69 -8.73 5.93
C LYS A 26 1.51 -8.33 4.48
N ARG A 27 0.81 -9.17 3.72
CA ARG A 27 0.36 -8.84 2.36
C ARG A 27 -0.81 -7.87 2.45
N ARG A 28 -0.73 -6.74 1.75
CA ARG A 28 -1.78 -5.70 1.72
C ARG A 28 -1.96 -5.18 0.30
N PHE A 29 -3.20 -4.91 -0.07
CA PHE A 29 -3.51 -4.26 -1.33
C PHE A 29 -3.36 -2.76 -1.12
N MET A 30 -2.34 -2.17 -1.75
CA MET A 30 -1.99 -0.75 -1.64
C MET A 30 -2.65 0.02 -2.77
N VAL A 31 -3.15 1.21 -2.47
CA VAL A 31 -3.81 2.10 -3.42
C VAL A 31 -3.23 3.49 -3.25
N LEU A 32 -2.59 4.01 -4.30
CA LEU A 32 -2.04 5.36 -4.34
C LEU A 32 -3.01 6.29 -5.06
N ARG A 33 -3.47 7.31 -4.34
CA ARG A 33 -4.32 8.39 -4.88
C ARG A 33 -3.65 9.74 -4.64
N GLY A 34 -3.06 10.30 -5.69
CA GLY A 34 -2.19 11.48 -5.55
C GLY A 34 -1.01 11.16 -4.63
N LYS A 35 -0.92 11.85 -3.49
CA LYS A 35 0.11 11.60 -2.45
C LYS A 35 -0.37 10.73 -1.29
N GLN A 36 -1.63 10.27 -1.30
CA GLN A 36 -2.17 9.44 -0.22
C GLN A 36 -2.03 7.96 -0.59
N LEU A 37 -1.31 7.19 0.23
CA LEU A 37 -1.25 5.74 0.13
C LEU A 37 -2.14 5.11 1.20
N THR A 38 -3.14 4.34 0.77
CA THR A 38 -4.07 3.61 1.65
C THR A 38 -3.96 2.13 1.38
N TYR A 39 -4.11 1.28 2.39
CA TYR A 39 -3.97 -0.16 2.22
C TYR A 39 -5.07 -0.99 2.89
N TYR A 40 -5.37 -2.13 2.26
CA TYR A 40 -6.52 -2.99 2.55
C TYR A 40 -6.12 -4.47 2.63
N ASP A 41 -7.02 -5.30 3.15
CA ASP A 41 -6.89 -6.77 3.16
C ASP A 41 -7.38 -7.44 1.86
N THR A 42 -8.01 -6.67 0.96
CA THR A 42 -8.58 -7.15 -0.30
C THR A 42 -8.43 -6.10 -1.40
N ASP A 43 -8.35 -6.58 -2.64
CA ASP A 43 -8.38 -5.81 -3.88
C ASP A 43 -9.80 -5.47 -4.35
N LYS A 44 -10.83 -6.09 -3.77
CA LYS A 44 -12.24 -5.83 -4.06
C LYS A 44 -12.72 -4.57 -3.32
N LEU A 45 -12.22 -3.41 -3.73
CA LEU A 45 -12.52 -2.14 -3.10
C LEU A 45 -13.97 -1.72 -3.37
N THR A 46 -14.78 -1.76 -2.31
CA THR A 46 -16.12 -1.17 -2.28
C THR A 46 -16.17 -0.11 -1.18
N PRO A 47 -17.17 0.79 -1.16
CA PRO A 47 -17.31 1.80 -0.11
C PRO A 47 -17.41 1.24 1.32
N ARG A 48 -17.67 -0.08 1.47
CA ARG A 48 -17.78 -0.76 2.77
C ARG A 48 -16.45 -1.32 3.25
N VAL A 49 -15.43 -1.41 2.40
CA VAL A 49 -14.14 -2.00 2.77
C VAL A 49 -13.39 -1.03 3.67
N LYS A 50 -13.13 -1.46 4.90
CA LYS A 50 -12.35 -0.69 5.87
C LYS A 50 -10.87 -0.72 5.52
N GLU A 51 -10.27 0.45 5.40
CA GLU A 51 -8.81 0.60 5.32
C GLU A 51 -8.13 0.10 6.60
N LYS A 52 -6.94 -0.48 6.43
CA LYS A 52 -6.09 -0.89 7.55
C LYS A 52 -5.13 0.21 7.98
N GLY A 53 -4.91 1.18 7.12
CA GLY A 53 -4.15 2.37 7.42
C GLY A 53 -3.95 3.20 6.16
N SER A 54 -3.55 4.45 6.40
CA SER A 54 -3.38 5.46 5.37
C SER A 54 -2.26 6.39 5.80
N PHE A 55 -1.39 6.78 4.87
CA PHE A 55 -0.33 7.76 5.12
C PHE A 55 -0.02 8.57 3.86
N GLN A 56 0.47 9.79 4.05
CA GLN A 56 0.95 10.61 2.94
C GLN A 56 2.37 10.18 2.56
N VAL A 57 2.59 10.02 1.25
CA VAL A 57 3.90 9.83 0.65
C VAL A 57 4.56 11.19 0.54
N ILE A 58 5.62 11.40 1.32
CA ILE A 58 6.35 12.67 1.38
C ILE A 58 7.55 12.62 0.42
N THR A 59 8.36 11.56 0.53
CA THR A 59 9.54 11.33 -0.31
C THR A 59 9.55 9.89 -0.83
N VAL A 60 10.16 9.68 -1.99
CA VAL A 60 10.40 8.36 -2.57
C VAL A 60 11.88 8.27 -2.90
N GLU A 61 12.56 7.33 -2.28
CA GLU A 61 13.98 7.08 -2.51
C GLU A 61 14.14 5.67 -3.09
N LEU A 62 14.88 5.56 -4.19
CA LEU A 62 15.26 4.27 -4.74
C LEU A 62 16.41 3.71 -3.89
N SER A 63 16.10 2.72 -3.07
CA SER A 63 17.14 1.98 -2.35
C SER A 63 17.81 0.98 -3.30
N ALA A 64 19.02 1.31 -3.77
CA ALA A 64 19.87 0.38 -4.53
C ALA A 64 20.27 -0.88 -3.73
N SER A 65 20.06 -0.87 -2.41
CA SER A 65 20.48 -1.91 -1.47
C SER A 65 19.35 -2.81 -0.94
N THR A 66 18.11 -2.66 -1.41
CA THR A 66 16.97 -3.44 -0.89
C THR A 66 16.86 -4.87 -1.46
N ILE A 67 17.57 -5.22 -2.52
CA ILE A 67 17.68 -6.62 -3.01
C ILE A 67 18.82 -7.35 -2.28
N LYS A 68 18.86 -7.32 -0.95
CA LYS A 68 19.84 -8.10 -0.17
C LYS A 68 19.37 -8.50 1.24
N TRP A 69 18.09 -8.83 1.45
CA TRP A 69 17.64 -9.28 2.79
C TRP A 69 16.56 -10.37 2.85
N ILE A 70 16.18 -11.04 1.75
CA ILE A 70 15.22 -12.16 1.81
C ILE A 70 15.88 -13.52 2.08
N MET A 71 17.22 -13.63 2.10
CA MET A 71 17.91 -14.89 2.43
C MET A 71 19.20 -14.62 3.20
N THR A 72 19.12 -14.54 4.52
CA THR A 72 20.14 -15.14 5.39
C THR A 72 19.41 -15.73 6.59
N VAL A 73 19.53 -17.06 6.72
CA VAL A 73 19.03 -17.88 7.83
C VAL A 73 19.74 -17.54 9.14
#